data_AF-A0A1Y4EL04-F1
#
_entry.id   AF-A0A1Y4EL04-F1
#
_cell.length_a   1.000
_cell.length_b   1.000
_cell.length_c   1.000
_cell.angle_alpha   90.00
_cell.angle_beta   90.00
_cell.angle_gamma   90.00
#
_symmetry.space_group_name_H-M   'P 1'
#
loop_
_entity.id
_entity.type
_entity.pdbx_description
1 polymer ?
#
loop_
_entity_poly.entity_id
_entity_poly.type
_entity_poly.pdbx_seq_one_letter_code
_entity_poly.pdbx_strand_id
1 'polypeptide(L)'
;MRTGLSKKQKTTSVFFDEATPIIEVSTYNTSLKNRLSEYAGKYPSECRLVDDDENGCLTFEIRKGRFGFKLNAPYSAERRKAASELAKKNIKNLQQGKK
;
A
#
# COMPACT_ATOMS: atom_id res chain seq x y z
N MET A 1 9.94 4.32 16.08
CA MET A 1 9.32 5.62 16.40
C MET A 1 8.20 5.41 17.42
N ARG A 2 8.35 5.91 18.65
CA ARG A 2 7.32 5.87 19.70
C ARG A 2 6.44 7.10 19.55
N THR A 3 5.48 7.01 18.65
CA THR A 3 4.39 7.99 18.55
C THR A 3 3.49 7.75 19.76
N GLY A 4 3.03 8.79 20.48
CA GLY A 4 2.08 8.63 21.59
C GLY A 4 0.72 8.01 21.19
N LEU A 5 0.53 7.73 19.91
CA LEU A 5 -0.65 7.13 19.29
C LEU A 5 -0.66 5.60 19.40
N SER A 6 -1.83 5.06 19.77
CA SER A 6 -2.14 3.63 19.68
C SER A 6 -2.17 3.14 18.23
N LYS A 7 -2.05 1.83 18.01
CA LYS A 7 -2.17 1.23 16.66
C LYS A 7 -3.51 1.51 15.99
N LYS A 8 -4.60 1.66 16.77
CA LYS A 8 -5.93 1.98 16.24
C LYS A 8 -6.06 3.43 15.76
N GLN A 9 -5.34 4.35 16.39
CA GLN A 9 -5.31 5.77 15.99
C GLN A 9 -4.45 6.01 14.75
N LYS A 10 -3.54 5.09 14.43
CA LYS A 10 -2.72 5.11 13.21
C LYS A 10 -3.50 4.70 11.98
N THR A 11 -4.44 5.53 11.57
CA THR A 11 -5.31 5.29 10.43
C THR A 11 -4.63 5.67 9.11
N THR A 12 -5.28 5.36 7.99
CA THR A 12 -4.93 5.90 6.68
C THR A 12 -6.17 6.55 6.13
N SER A 13 -6.06 7.83 5.81
CA SER A 13 -7.12 8.62 5.20
C SER A 13 -6.81 8.80 3.73
N VAL A 14 -7.82 8.63 2.89
CA VAL A 14 -7.71 8.83 1.45
C VAL A 14 -8.89 9.70 1.03
N PHE A 15 -8.61 10.90 0.54
CA PHE A 15 -9.62 11.88 0.14
C PHE A 15 -9.70 12.00 -1.37
N PHE A 16 -10.93 11.97 -1.88
CA PHE A 16 -11.29 12.23 -3.26
C PHE A 16 -12.33 13.34 -3.24
N ASP A 17 -12.03 14.47 -3.87
CA ASP A 17 -13.04 15.48 -4.19
C ASP A 17 -13.44 15.36 -5.67
N GLU A 18 -14.43 16.10 -6.15
CA GLU A 18 -14.73 16.20 -7.59
C GLU A 18 -14.04 17.41 -8.26
N ALA A 19 -13.58 18.37 -7.47
CA ALA A 19 -13.07 19.66 -7.94
C ALA A 19 -11.66 19.57 -8.53
N THR A 20 -10.82 18.69 -7.99
CA THR A 20 -9.40 18.60 -8.31
C THR A 20 -9.06 17.24 -8.91
N PRO A 21 -8.04 17.12 -9.76
CA PRO A 21 -7.56 15.83 -10.25
C PRO A 21 -6.64 15.11 -9.24
N ILE A 22 -6.66 15.51 -7.97
CA ILE A 22 -5.73 15.08 -6.94
C ILE A 22 -6.44 14.20 -5.90
N ILE A 23 -5.69 13.29 -5.31
CA ILE A 23 -6.06 12.45 -4.18
C ILE A 23 -5.07 12.77 -3.07
N GLU A 24 -5.60 13.09 -1.90
CA GLU A 24 -4.78 13.24 -0.70
C GLU A 24 -4.75 11.91 0.06
N VAL A 25 -3.54 11.44 0.37
CA VAL A 25 -3.31 10.21 1.14
C VAL A 25 -2.48 10.55 2.37
N SER A 26 -3.09 10.50 3.54
CA SER A 26 -2.41 10.62 4.83
C SER A 26 -2.30 9.26 5.49
N THR A 27 -1.08 8.82 5.83
CA THR A 27 -0.88 7.48 6.37
C THR A 27 0.22 7.37 7.41
N TYR A 28 -0.06 6.64 8.50
CA TYR A 28 0.93 6.17 9.46
C TYR A 28 1.58 4.83 9.06
N ASN A 29 1.08 4.16 8.00
CA ASN A 29 1.56 2.84 7.58
C ASN A 29 2.96 2.93 6.95
N THR A 30 3.99 2.43 7.63
CA THR A 30 5.39 2.48 7.17
C THR A 30 5.60 1.90 5.77
N SER A 31 4.97 0.79 5.43
CA SER A 31 5.13 0.16 4.12
C SER A 31 4.53 1.03 3.01
N LEU A 32 3.35 1.61 3.26
CA LEU A 32 2.71 2.51 2.30
C LEU A 32 3.50 3.81 2.16
N LYS A 33 3.93 4.42 3.27
CA LYS A 33 4.79 5.63 3.26
C LYS A 33 6.02 5.44 2.40
N ASN A 34 6.79 4.38 2.63
CA ASN A 34 8.02 4.13 1.89
C ASN A 34 7.76 3.99 0.37
N ARG A 35 6.69 3.29 -0.01
CA ARG A 35 6.28 3.14 -1.41
C ARG A 35 5.87 4.48 -2.03
N LEU A 36 5.14 5.31 -1.30
CA LEU A 36 4.71 6.64 -1.77
C LEU A 36 5.88 7.61 -1.87
N SER A 37 6.80 7.62 -0.90
CA SER A 37 8.03 8.41 -0.94
C SER A 37 8.92 8.01 -2.13
N GLU A 38 9.11 6.71 -2.37
CA GLU A 38 9.86 6.23 -3.52
C GLU A 38 9.17 6.62 -4.84
N TYR A 39 7.84 6.48 -4.91
CA TYR A 39 7.07 6.87 -6.09
C TYR A 39 7.12 8.39 -6.35
N ALA A 40 7.01 9.21 -5.30
CA ALA A 40 7.14 10.66 -5.38
C ALA A 40 8.53 11.09 -5.85
N GLY A 41 9.59 10.43 -5.36
CA GLY A 41 10.96 10.68 -5.82
C GLY A 41 11.18 10.34 -7.29
N LYS A 42 10.52 9.31 -7.80
CA LYS A 42 10.59 8.90 -9.22
C LYS A 42 9.70 9.76 -10.14
N TYR A 43 8.54 10.19 -9.65
CA TYR A 43 7.51 10.87 -10.45
C TYR A 43 6.94 12.10 -9.72
N PRO A 44 7.75 13.16 -9.51
CA PRO A 44 7.35 14.31 -8.68
C PRO A 44 6.17 15.13 -9.24
N SER A 45 5.86 15.03 -10.54
CA SER A 45 4.70 15.65 -11.17
C SER A 45 3.38 14.89 -10.97
N GLU A 46 3.48 13.64 -10.53
CA GLU A 46 2.36 12.71 -10.38
C GLU A 46 2.05 12.43 -8.90
N CYS A 47 3.07 12.46 -8.04
CA CYS A 47 2.97 12.25 -6.61
C CYS A 47 3.98 13.14 -5.87
N ARG A 48 3.52 13.83 -4.82
CA ARG A 48 4.39 14.68 -3.99
C ARG A 48 4.04 14.53 -2.52
N LEU A 49 5.07 14.56 -1.67
CA LEU A 49 4.89 14.74 -0.24
C LEU A 49 4.51 16.21 0.01
N VAL A 50 3.42 16.44 0.75
CA VAL A 50 2.92 17.80 1.04
C VAL A 50 2.93 18.13 2.53
N ASP A 51 2.92 17.11 3.39
CA ASP A 51 2.95 17.31 4.84
C ASP A 51 3.60 16.12 5.57
N ASP A 52 4.26 16.41 6.69
CA ASP A 52 4.78 15.45 7.66
C ASP A 52 4.34 15.93 9.04
N ASP A 53 3.48 15.17 9.73
CA ASP A 53 2.93 15.56 11.02
C ASP A 53 3.96 15.48 12.17
N GLU A 54 5.22 15.11 11.85
CA GLU A 54 6.35 14.82 12.73
C GLU A 54 6.10 13.68 13.75
N ASN A 55 4.87 13.20 13.81
CA ASN A 55 4.37 12.09 14.62
C ASN A 55 4.23 10.81 13.78
N GLY A 56 4.82 10.81 12.58
CA GLY A 56 4.94 9.64 11.72
C GLY A 56 3.79 9.42 10.76
N CYS A 57 2.86 10.35 10.60
CA CYS A 57 1.98 10.44 9.44
C CYS A 57 2.67 11.23 8.33
N LEU A 58 2.58 10.73 7.10
CA LEU A 58 2.95 11.51 5.92
C LEU A 58 1.71 11.70 5.05
N THR A 59 1.56 12.90 4.51
CA THR A 59 0.50 13.24 3.56
C THR A 59 1.08 13.45 2.18
N PHE A 60 0.52 12.75 1.21
CA PHE A 60 0.90 12.83 -0.19
C PHE A 60 -0.27 13.30 -1.03
N GLU A 61 0.02 14.12 -2.02
CA GLU A 61 -0.89 14.39 -3.12
C GLU A 61 -0.53 13.52 -4.31
N ILE A 62 -1.51 12.83 -4.88
CA ILE A 62 -1.34 11.89 -5.98
C ILE A 62 -2.37 12.20 -7.07
N ARG A 63 -1.97 12.20 -8.35
CA ARG A 63 -2.94 12.32 -9.44
C ARG A 63 -3.92 11.14 -9.46
N LYS A 64 -5.21 11.43 -9.67
CA LYS A 64 -6.30 10.43 -9.67
C LYS A 64 -6.04 9.21 -10.55
N GLY A 65 -5.42 9.40 -11.71
CA GLY A 65 -5.09 8.30 -12.62
C GLY A 65 -3.97 7.35 -12.14
N ARG A 66 -3.30 7.66 -11.02
CA ARG A 66 -2.14 6.90 -10.50
C ARG A 66 -2.42 6.14 -9.21
N PHE A 67 -3.53 6.45 -8.55
CA PHE A 67 -3.94 5.78 -7.32
C PHE A 67 -5.25 5.03 -7.55
N GLY A 68 -5.26 3.74 -7.24
CA GLY A 68 -6.44 2.90 -7.40
C GLY A 68 -6.52 1.85 -6.29
N PHE A 69 -7.73 1.60 -5.82
CA PHE A 69 -8.03 0.46 -4.96
C PHE A 69 -8.54 -0.70 -5.80
N LYS A 70 -8.03 -1.89 -5.53
CA LYS A 70 -8.42 -3.11 -6.24
C LYS A 70 -9.44 -3.88 -5.40
N LEU A 71 -10.67 -3.96 -5.87
CA LEU A 71 -11.68 -4.84 -5.30
C LEU A 71 -11.48 -6.24 -5.88
N ASN A 72 -11.10 -7.19 -5.03
CA ASN A 72 -10.96 -8.59 -5.43
C ASN A 72 -12.10 -9.40 -4.83
N ALA A 73 -12.76 -10.20 -5.65
CA ALA A 73 -13.71 -11.19 -5.15
C ALA A 73 -12.98 -12.15 -4.20
N PRO A 74 -13.60 -12.54 -3.07
CA PRO A 74 -13.03 -13.55 -2.20
C PRO A 74 -12.80 -14.84 -2.99
N TYR A 75 -11.68 -15.50 -2.75
CA TYR A 75 -11.38 -16.75 -3.43
C TYR A 75 -12.46 -17.81 -3.16
N SER A 76 -12.92 -18.50 -4.20
CA SER A 76 -13.74 -19.70 -4.06
C SER A 76 -12.97 -20.80 -3.34
N ALA A 77 -13.67 -21.77 -2.73
CA ALA A 77 -13.03 -22.90 -2.06
C ALA A 77 -12.08 -23.66 -3.02
N GLU A 78 -12.48 -23.81 -4.28
CA GLU A 78 -11.67 -24.41 -5.34
C GLU A 78 -10.41 -23.60 -5.63
N ARG A 79 -10.53 -22.27 -5.75
CA ARG A 79 -9.37 -21.39 -5.99
C ARG A 79 -8.42 -21.38 -4.80
N ARG A 80 -8.94 -21.44 -3.57
CA ARG A 80 -8.12 -21.59 -2.35
C ARG A 80 -7.35 -22.92 -2.37
N LYS A 81 -8.00 -24.03 -2.73
CA LYS A 81 -7.34 -25.34 -2.86
C LYS A 81 -6.26 -25.31 -3.94
N ALA A 82 -6.56 -24.79 -5.13
CA ALA A 82 -5.61 -24.69 -6.22
C ALA A 82 -4.39 -23.82 -5.86
N ALA A 83 -4.61 -22.66 -5.22
CA ALA A 83 -3.52 -21.80 -4.76
C ALA A 83 -2.67 -22.48 -3.66
N SER A 84 -3.31 -23.21 -2.74
CA SER A 84 -2.61 -23.99 -1.71
C SER A 84 -1.74 -25.10 -2.31
N GLU A 85 -2.29 -25.88 -3.25
CA GLU A 85 -1.52 -26.92 -3.93
C GLU A 85 -0.37 -26.36 -4.76
N LEU A 86 -0.58 -25.23 -5.45
CA LEU A 86 0.48 -24.52 -6.16
C LEU A 86 1.60 -24.06 -5.21
N ALA A 87 1.25 -23.50 -4.05
CA ALA A 87 2.22 -23.09 -3.04
C ALA A 87 3.02 -24.28 -2.50
N LYS A 88 2.36 -25.41 -2.19
CA LYS A 88 3.04 -26.64 -1.75
C LYS A 88 4.00 -27.18 -2.82
N LYS A 89 3.60 -27.18 -4.10
CA LYS A 89 4.47 -27.59 -5.22
C LYS A 89 5.70 -26.69 -5.33
N ASN A 90 5.51 -25.37 -5.25
CA ASN A 90 6.62 -24.42 -5.32
C ASN A 90 7.60 -24.56 -4.16
N ILE A 91 7.13 -24.85 -2.94
CA ILE A 91 8.01 -25.12 -1.79
C ILE A 91 8.83 -26.40 -2.01
N LYS A 92 8.20 -27.47 -2.50
CA LYS A 92 8.92 -28.73 -2.82
C LYS A 92 10.00 -28.49 -3.89
N ASN A 93 9.69 -27.72 -4.93
CA ASN A 93 10.64 -27.38 -5.99
C ASN A 93 11.84 -26.57 -5.45
N LEU A 94 11.60 -25.63 -4.52
CA LEU A 94 12.67 -24.86 -3.86
C LEU A 94 13.59 -25.72 -2.98
N GLN A 95 13.05 -26.79 -2.37
CA GLN A 95 13.84 -27.72 -1.54
C GLN A 95 14.65 -28.70 -2.40
N GLN A 96 14.17 -29.05 -3.59
CA GLN A 96 14.87 -29.94 -4.51
C GLN A 96 16.03 -29.26 -5.25
N GLY A 97 15.92 -27.97 -5.58
CA GLY A 97 17.00 -27.19 -6.20
C GLY A 97 18.12 -26.74 -5.24
N LYS A 98 18.09 -27.18 -3.97
CA LYS A 98 19.13 -26.91 -2.95
C LYS A 98 20.02 -28.14 -2.65
N LYS A 99 19.87 -29.23 -3.40
CA LYS A 99 20.78 -30.38 -3.42
C LYS A 99 21.64 -30.32 -4.67
#